data_AF-A0A520DZV4-F1
#
_entry.id   AF-A0A520DZV4-F1
#
_cell.length_a   1.000
_cell.length_b   1.000
_cell.length_c   1.000
_cell.angle_alpha   90.00
_cell.angle_beta   90.00
_cell.angle_gamma   90.00
#
_symmetry.space_group_name_H-M   'P 1'
#
loop_
_entity.id
_entity.type
_entity.pdbx_description
1 polymer ?
#
loop_
_entity_poly.entity_id
_entity_poly.type
_entity_poly.pdbx_seq_one_letter_code
_entity_poly.pdbx_strand_id
1 'polypeptide(L)' 'MFKLIGQRTPEERAALLAVAHEGEYWKPTCASCGIKTVERERKRDGGKFWGCSNYPRCKTTFATRSA' A
#
# COMPACT_ATOMS: atom_id res chain seq x y z
N MET A 1 -7.77 -10.29 27.39
CA MET A 1 -7.35 -9.95 26.02
C MET A 1 -7.52 -8.45 25.68
N PHE A 2 -8.70 -7.83 25.85
CA PHE A 2 -8.94 -6.42 25.44
C PHE A 2 -8.43 -5.29 26.37
N LYS A 3 -8.00 -5.59 27.61
CA LYS A 3 -7.57 -4.55 28.57
C LYS A 3 -6.32 -3.75 28.12
N LEU A 4 -5.50 -4.31 27.22
CA LEU A 4 -4.23 -3.71 26.78
C LEU A 4 -4.38 -2.58 25.74
N ILE A 5 -5.54 -2.45 25.09
CA ILE A 5 -5.80 -1.38 24.10
C ILE A 5 -6.39 -0.14 24.80
N GLY A 6 -7.24 -0.33 25.81
CA GLY A 6 -7.95 0.77 26.48
C GLY A 6 -7.10 1.62 27.43
N GLN A 7 -6.02 1.06 27.98
CA GLN A 7 -5.20 1.70 29.02
C GLN A 7 -4.02 2.54 28.49
N ARG A 8 -3.89 2.72 27.17
CA ARG A 8 -2.74 3.40 26.57
C ARG A 8 -2.82 4.92 26.71
N THR A 9 -1.69 5.54 27.07
CA THR A 9 -1.55 7.01 27.11
C THR A 9 -1.62 7.62 25.70
N PRO A 10 -1.85 8.93 25.56
CA PRO A 10 -1.84 9.60 24.26
C PRO A 10 -0.53 9.39 23.49
N GLU A 11 0.61 9.40 24.18
CA GLU A 11 1.94 9.21 23.59
C GLU A 11 2.13 7.79 23.07
N GLU A 12 1.73 6.78 23.84
CA GLU A 12 1.78 5.38 23.40
C GLU A 12 0.88 5.14 22.19
N ARG A 13 -0.30 5.76 22.14
CA ARG A 13 -1.20 5.67 20.98
C ARG A 13 -0.59 6.32 19.75
N ALA A 14 0.06 7.47 19.90
CA ALA A 14 0.75 8.14 18.81
C ALA A 14 1.92 7.30 18.28
N ALA A 15 2.69 6.66 19.17
CA ALA A 15 3.78 5.77 18.79
C ALA A 15 3.26 4.53 18.02
N LEU A 16 2.18 3.90 18.49
CA LEU A 16 1.55 2.78 17.80
C LEU A 16 1.00 3.18 16.42
N LEU A 17 0.42 4.38 16.32
CA LEU A 17 -0.06 4.93 15.06
C LEU A 17 1.11 5.13 14.09
N ALA A 18 2.23 5.69 14.55
CA ALA A 18 3.42 5.86 13.74
C ALA A 18 3.96 4.52 13.21
N VAL A 19 4.05 3.50 14.06
CA VAL A 19 4.46 2.14 13.66
C VAL A 19 3.47 1.51 12.67
N ALA A 20 2.16 1.65 12.91
CA ALA A 20 1.14 1.10 12.01
C ALA A 20 1.17 1.72 10.61
N HIS A 21 1.62 2.98 10.50
CA HIS A 21 1.79 3.69 9.24
C HIS A 21 3.23 3.67 8.70
N GLU A 22 4.14 2.94 9.36
CA GLU A 22 5.52 2.82 8.92
C GLU A 22 5.61 2.01 7.61
N GLY A 23 6.43 2.50 6.68
CA GLY A 23 6.67 1.85 5.39
C GLY A 23 5.62 2.18 4.33
N GLU A 24 5.40 1.26 3.38
CA GLU A 24 4.55 1.46 2.21
C GLU A 24 3.28 0.59 2.27
N TYR A 25 2.53 0.66 3.38
CA TYR A 25 1.33 -0.17 3.58
C TYR A 25 0.24 0.07 2.53
N TRP A 26 0.09 1.31 2.05
CA TRP A 26 -0.91 1.68 1.04
C TRP A 26 -0.54 1.20 -0.38
N LYS A 27 0.72 0.82 -0.63
CA LYS A 27 1.15 0.35 -1.95
C LYS A 27 0.89 -1.15 -2.09
N PRO A 28 0.04 -1.57 -3.06
CA PRO A 28 -0.28 -2.97 -3.21
C PRO A 28 0.95 -3.78 -3.63
N THR A 29 1.09 -4.95 -3.04
CA THR A 29 2.08 -5.94 -3.44
C THR A 29 1.54 -6.74 -4.63
N CYS A 30 2.37 -6.99 -5.63
CA CYS A 30 1.97 -7.73 -6.82
C CYS A 30 1.67 -9.20 -6.47
N ALA A 31 0.42 -9.62 -6.69
CA ALA A 31 -0.02 -11.00 -6.45
C ALA A 31 0.73 -12.06 -7.29
N SER A 32 1.35 -11.67 -8.42
CA SER A 32 2.06 -12.62 -9.30
C SER A 32 3.52 -12.86 -8.90
N CYS A 33 4.20 -11.90 -8.29
CA CYS A 33 5.64 -12.02 -8.02
C CYS A 33 6.08 -11.51 -6.64
N GLY A 34 5.15 -11.04 -5.80
CA GLY A 34 5.45 -10.56 -4.45
C GLY A 34 6.18 -9.21 -4.38
N ILE A 35 6.49 -8.58 -5.51
CA ILE A 35 7.18 -7.28 -5.56
C ILE A 35 6.17 -6.14 -5.46
N LYS A 36 6.53 -5.04 -4.78
CA LYS A 36 5.69 -3.84 -4.68
C LYS A 36 5.38 -3.26 -6.06
N THR A 37 4.14 -2.82 -6.24
CA THR A 37 3.70 -2.13 -7.45
C THR A 37 4.01 -0.63 -7.37
N VAL A 38 4.03 0.02 -8.52
CA VAL A 38 4.20 1.46 -8.67
C VAL A 38 3.01 2.06 -9.41
N GLU A 39 2.64 3.28 -9.06
CA GLU A 39 1.61 4.01 -9.79
C GLU A 39 2.16 4.40 -11.16
N ARG A 40 1.37 4.12 -12.20
CA ARG A 40 1.67 4.41 -13.60
C ARG A 40 0.47 5.03 -14.25
N GLU A 41 0.70 5.74 -15.34
CA GLU A 41 -0.34 6.41 -16.11
C GLU A 41 -0.61 5.69 -17.44
N ARG A 42 -1.89 5.52 -17.77
CA ARG A 42 -2.33 4.97 -19.06
C ARG A 42 -2.14 6.01 -20.15
N LYS A 43 -1.48 5.62 -21.24
CA LYS A 43 -1.25 6.50 -22.40
C LYS A 43 -2.52 7.00 -23.10
N ARG A 44 -3.65 6.31 -22.94
CA ARG A 44 -4.89 6.61 -23.68
C ARG A 44 -5.68 7.75 -23.05
N ASP A 45 -5.85 7.71 -21.74
CA ASP A 45 -6.83 8.49 -20.98
C ASP A 45 -6.22 9.19 -19.77
N GLY A 46 -4.91 9.03 -19.53
CA GLY A 46 -4.26 9.56 -18.32
C GLY A 46 -4.68 8.82 -17.05
N GLY A 47 -5.42 7.71 -17.17
CA GLY A 47 -5.91 6.96 -16.02
C GLY A 47 -4.75 6.34 -15.23
N LYS A 48 -4.72 6.56 -13.92
CA LYS A 48 -3.74 5.93 -13.04
C LYS A 48 -4.02 4.44 -12.86
N PHE A 49 -2.97 3.65 -12.68
CA PHE A 49 -3.05 2.23 -12.37
C PHE A 49 -1.80 1.76 -11.62
N TRP A 50 -1.91 0.66 -10.88
CA TRP A 50 -0.76 0.03 -10.25
C TRP A 50 -0.12 -0.96 -11.23
N GLY A 51 1.13 -0.71 -11.63
CA GLY A 51 1.94 -1.62 -12.44
C GLY A 51 3.02 -2.31 -11.61
N CYS A 52 3.33 -3.58 -11.93
CA CYS A 52 4.45 -4.25 -11.28
C CYS A 52 5.78 -3.52 -11.56
N SER A 53 6.57 -3.26 -10.50
CA SER A 53 7.90 -2.66 -10.63
C SER A 53 8.87 -3.53 -11.42
N ASN A 54 8.64 -4.84 -11.48
CA ASN A 54 9.48 -5.79 -12.20
C ASN A 54 9.15 -5.91 -13.70
N TYR A 55 8.38 -4.97 -14.27
CA TYR A 55 8.20 -4.88 -15.73
C TYR A 55 9.58 -4.69 -16.41
N PRO A 56 9.88 -5.37 -17.55
CA PRO A 56 8.98 -6.16 -18.39
C PRO A 56 8.81 -7.63 -17.98
N ARG A 57 9.52 -8.11 -16.96
CA ARG A 57 9.48 -9.51 -16.51
C ARG A 57 8.14 -9.91 -15.88
N CYS A 58 7.48 -8.98 -15.21
CA CYS A 58 6.11 -9.15 -14.72
C CYS A 58 5.22 -8.03 -15.29
N LYS A 59 4.14 -8.41 -15.99
CA LYS A 59 3.21 -7.49 -16.67
C LYS A 59 1.88 -7.32 -15.94
N THR A 60 1.74 -7.89 -14.75
CA THR A 60 0.51 -7.77 -13.95
C THR A 60 0.26 -6.31 -13.58
N THR A 61 -1.00 -5.89 -13.73
CA THR A 61 -1.49 -4.56 -13.39
C THR A 61 -2.73 -4.68 -12.52
N PHE A 62 -2.96 -3.66 -11.69
CA PHE A 62 -4.15 -3.56 -10.85
C PHE A 62 -4.78 -2.19 -11.08
N ALA A 63 -6.11 -2.13 -11.07
CA ALA A 63 -6.82 -0.86 -11.10
C ALA A 63 -6.56 -0.10 -9.79
N THR A 64 -6.34 1.22 -9.88
CA THR A 64 -6.50 2.09 -8.72
C THR A 64 -7.99 2.14 -8.40
N ARG A 65 -8.37 2.06 -7.11
CA ARG A 65 -9.75 2.42 -6.73
C ARG A 65 -9.88 3.91 -6.99
N SER A 66 -10.54 4.27 -8.08
CA SER A 66 -11.05 5.63 -8.28
C SER A 66 -12.01 5.89 -7.13
N ALA A 67 -11.70 6.90 -6.32
CA ALA A 67 -12.66 7.47 -5.38
C ALA A 67 -13.81 8.12 -6.16
#